data_AF-A0A9X4IQM8-F1
#
_entry.id   AF-A0A9X4IQM8-F1
#
_cell.length_a   1.000
_cell.length_b   1.000
_cell.length_c   1.000
_cell.angle_alpha   90.00
_cell.angle_beta   90.00
_cell.angle_gamma   90.00
#
_symmetry.space_group_name_H-M   'P 1'
#
loop_
_entity.id
_entity.type
_entity.pdbx_description
1 polymer ?
#
loop_
_entity_poly.entity_id
_entity_poly.type
_entity_poly.pdbx_seq_one_letter_code
_entity_poly.pdbx_strand_id
1 'polypeptide(L)'
;MRKFFFIVFLFSVTFSSYSQELNATVIINSDKVQSSNKQVYQTLQKALTEFINDKQWTNRNFKQQERINCAFNIIINEQNGSNFSGTLQVQSTRPVYNSTYATPVLNINDTNFNFRYNEFDPLIYNPTIYESNLISTIAFYVYTILGVDADTFALKGGENYLKQAENIMLLAQSNGESGWQNQVGKQNRFALIDNLLSSKFSVLRSIYYNYHRNGFDNFADNKNSAKEAIEKSVLDLDKLHNITIGNYMIRVFLDAKGDEIVNVFSDGVTSRNQSQMITVLNKIAPTYKDKWKNLQ
;
A
#
# COMPACT_ATOMS: atom_id res chain seq x y z
N MET A 1 32.33 -0.64 -35.40
CA MET A 1 31.45 -1.80 -35.09
C MET A 1 31.58 -2.31 -33.65
N ARG A 2 32.79 -2.42 -33.08
CA ARG A 2 33.00 -2.89 -31.69
C ARG A 2 32.41 -1.98 -30.58
N LYS A 3 32.32 -0.66 -30.84
CA LYS A 3 31.66 0.31 -29.93
C LYS A 3 30.12 0.27 -29.98
N PHE A 4 29.53 -0.25 -31.06
CA PHE A 4 28.07 -0.37 -31.20
C PHE A 4 27.54 -1.58 -30.42
N PHE A 5 28.29 -2.68 -30.38
CA PHE A 5 27.98 -3.86 -29.56
C PHE A 5 27.98 -3.55 -28.05
N PHE A 6 28.85 -2.66 -27.58
CA PHE A 6 28.86 -2.24 -26.17
C PHE A 6 27.61 -1.42 -25.79
N ILE A 7 27.06 -0.62 -26.72
CA ILE A 7 25.85 0.18 -26.49
C ILE A 7 24.60 -0.72 -26.48
N VAL A 8 24.58 -1.78 -27.30
CA VAL A 8 23.50 -2.79 -27.30
C VAL A 8 23.57 -3.69 -26.04
N PHE A 9 24.77 -3.98 -25.53
CA PHE A 9 24.93 -4.71 -24.26
C PHE A 9 24.56 -3.85 -23.03
N LEU A 10 24.75 -2.54 -23.08
CA LEU A 10 24.32 -1.63 -22.00
C LEU A 10 22.80 -1.43 -21.95
N PHE A 11 22.10 -1.58 -23.09
CA PHE A 11 20.63 -1.50 -23.16
C PHE A 11 19.91 -2.82 -22.88
N SER A 12 20.65 -3.92 -22.66
CA SER A 12 20.09 -5.23 -22.30
C SER A 12 20.11 -5.53 -20.80
N VAL A 13 20.50 -4.56 -19.97
CA VAL A 13 20.09 -4.52 -18.55
C VAL A 13 18.63 -4.08 -18.53
N THR A 14 17.76 -4.99 -18.96
CA THR A 14 16.32 -4.86 -18.76
C THR A 14 16.08 -4.78 -17.27
N PHE A 15 15.34 -3.74 -16.87
CA PHE A 15 14.85 -3.54 -15.52
C PHE A 15 14.16 -4.83 -15.06
N SER A 16 14.86 -5.62 -14.27
CA SER A 16 14.24 -6.67 -13.50
C SER A 16 13.37 -5.97 -12.45
N SER A 17 12.07 -5.82 -12.75
CA SER A 17 11.07 -5.39 -11.78
C SER A 17 11.21 -6.27 -10.54
N TYR A 18 11.67 -5.71 -9.43
CA TYR A 18 11.63 -6.37 -8.13
C TYR A 18 10.18 -6.38 -7.73
N SER A 19 9.49 -7.45 -8.05
CA SER A 19 8.26 -7.78 -7.37
C SER A 19 8.57 -8.96 -6.49
N GLN A 20 7.72 -9.18 -5.52
CA GLN A 20 7.82 -10.23 -4.53
C GLN A 20 6.42 -10.87 -4.48
N GLU A 21 6.31 -12.10 -4.02
CA GLU A 21 4.99 -12.66 -3.71
C GLU A 21 4.57 -12.25 -2.29
N LEU A 22 3.32 -12.49 -1.94
CA LEU A 22 2.78 -12.09 -0.65
C LEU A 22 2.93 -13.21 0.40
N ASN A 23 3.12 -12.79 1.64
CA ASN A 23 2.90 -13.57 2.84
C ASN A 23 1.78 -12.87 3.63
N ALA A 24 0.54 -13.19 3.27
CA ALA A 24 -0.65 -12.52 3.75
C ALA A 24 -1.27 -13.25 4.94
N THR A 25 -1.55 -12.50 6.01
CA THR A 25 -2.39 -12.95 7.12
C THR A 25 -3.79 -12.36 6.96
N VAL A 26 -4.83 -13.19 6.87
CA VAL A 26 -6.22 -12.74 6.82
C VAL A 26 -6.88 -12.99 8.17
N ILE A 27 -7.49 -11.96 8.74
CA ILE A 27 -8.23 -12.04 10.00
C ILE A 27 -9.64 -11.53 9.75
N ILE A 28 -10.65 -12.32 10.12
CA ILE A 28 -12.05 -11.92 10.04
C ILE A 28 -12.60 -11.76 11.45
N ASN A 29 -13.00 -10.53 11.77
CA ASN A 29 -13.74 -10.22 12.98
C ASN A 29 -15.24 -10.10 12.65
N SER A 30 -16.05 -10.90 13.32
CA SER A 30 -17.51 -10.90 13.19
C SER A 30 -18.22 -10.59 14.52
N ASP A 31 -17.54 -9.95 15.48
CA ASP A 31 -18.07 -9.72 16.84
C ASP A 31 -19.29 -8.80 16.85
N LYS A 32 -19.42 -7.94 15.85
CA LYS A 32 -20.59 -7.06 15.67
C LYS A 32 -21.82 -7.77 15.15
N VAL A 33 -21.68 -8.98 14.60
CA VAL A 33 -22.79 -9.74 14.01
C VAL A 33 -23.23 -10.83 14.96
N GLN A 34 -24.51 -10.81 15.33
CA GLN A 34 -25.14 -11.91 16.06
C GLN A 34 -25.56 -13.01 15.07
N SER A 35 -24.59 -13.75 14.54
CA SER A 35 -24.85 -14.89 13.64
C SER A 35 -24.82 -16.23 14.39
N SER A 36 -25.78 -17.09 14.09
CA SER A 36 -25.80 -18.49 14.56
C SER A 36 -24.75 -19.34 13.87
N ASN A 37 -24.44 -19.05 12.60
CA ASN A 37 -23.40 -19.74 11.83
C ASN A 37 -22.09 -18.96 11.90
N LYS A 38 -21.22 -19.33 12.84
CA LYS A 38 -19.85 -18.78 12.92
C LYS A 38 -18.87 -19.47 11.96
N GLN A 39 -19.23 -20.65 11.44
CA GLN A 39 -18.38 -21.45 10.56
C GLN A 39 -18.12 -20.74 9.23
N VAL A 40 -19.11 -20.01 8.70
CA VAL A 40 -18.98 -19.23 7.46
C VAL A 40 -17.81 -18.24 7.47
N TYR A 41 -17.50 -17.65 8.64
CA TYR A 41 -16.39 -16.70 8.76
C TYR A 41 -15.04 -17.42 8.78
N GLN A 42 -14.97 -18.60 9.40
CA GLN A 42 -13.75 -19.42 9.40
C GLN A 42 -13.45 -19.96 8.00
N THR A 43 -14.48 -20.41 7.27
CA THR A 43 -14.33 -20.88 5.90
C THR A 43 -13.93 -19.73 4.97
N LEU A 44 -14.55 -18.54 5.11
CA LEU A 44 -14.15 -17.34 4.37
C LEU A 44 -12.70 -16.94 4.66
N GLN A 45 -12.27 -16.93 5.93
CA GLN A 45 -10.91 -16.58 6.31
C GLN A 45 -9.89 -17.53 5.66
N LYS A 46 -10.17 -18.83 5.73
CA LYS A 46 -9.33 -19.86 5.10
C LYS A 46 -9.27 -19.67 3.59
N ALA A 47 -10.43 -19.55 2.93
CA ALA A 47 -10.51 -19.38 1.48
C ALA A 47 -9.75 -18.14 0.99
N LEU A 48 -9.86 -17.01 1.70
CA LEU A 48 -9.11 -15.80 1.38
C LEU A 48 -7.61 -15.95 1.61
N THR A 49 -7.20 -16.63 2.68
CA THR A 49 -5.79 -16.89 2.98
C THR A 49 -5.15 -17.74 1.88
N GLU A 50 -5.82 -18.81 1.46
CA GLU A 50 -5.39 -19.69 0.36
C GLU A 50 -5.37 -18.92 -0.97
N PHE A 51 -6.44 -18.17 -1.27
CA PHE A 51 -6.54 -17.36 -2.49
C PHE A 51 -5.41 -16.35 -2.64
N ILE A 52 -5.01 -15.66 -1.56
CA ILE A 52 -3.94 -14.65 -1.62
C ILE A 52 -2.55 -15.30 -1.68
N ASN A 53 -2.31 -16.35 -0.89
CA ASN A 53 -0.96 -16.91 -0.72
C ASN A 53 -0.58 -18.00 -1.73
N ASP A 54 -1.56 -18.75 -2.26
CA ASP A 54 -1.31 -19.87 -3.18
C ASP A 54 -1.38 -19.45 -4.65
N LYS A 55 -2.04 -18.32 -4.93
CA LYS A 55 -2.07 -17.73 -6.27
C LYS A 55 -0.72 -17.07 -6.59
N GLN A 56 -0.20 -17.33 -7.79
CA GLN A 56 0.90 -16.56 -8.35
C GLN A 56 0.37 -15.23 -8.90
N TRP A 57 0.77 -14.12 -8.28
CA TRP A 57 0.38 -12.78 -8.72
C TRP A 57 1.36 -12.19 -9.74
N THR A 58 2.57 -12.75 -9.77
CA THR A 58 3.67 -12.33 -10.64
C THR A 58 4.25 -13.54 -11.40
N ASN A 59 5.06 -13.26 -12.43
CA ASN A 59 5.68 -14.30 -13.27
C ASN A 59 6.99 -14.86 -12.68
N ARG A 60 7.24 -14.70 -11.37
CA ARG A 60 8.51 -15.05 -10.74
C ARG A 60 8.29 -15.92 -9.52
N ASN A 61 9.25 -16.82 -9.27
CA ASN A 61 9.28 -17.65 -8.08
C ASN A 61 10.14 -16.97 -7.01
N PHE A 62 9.61 -16.90 -5.79
CA PHE A 62 10.27 -16.27 -4.64
C PHE A 62 10.43 -17.26 -3.50
N LYS A 63 11.51 -17.09 -2.75
CA LYS A 63 11.67 -17.79 -1.47
C LYS A 63 10.75 -17.16 -0.42
N GLN A 64 10.39 -17.92 0.62
CA GLN A 64 9.49 -17.44 1.69
C GLN A 64 9.97 -16.11 2.30
N GLN A 65 11.28 -15.97 2.53
CA GLN A 65 11.88 -14.77 3.11
C GLN A 65 11.92 -13.56 2.18
N GLU A 66 11.66 -13.75 0.89
CA GLU A 66 11.58 -12.69 -0.11
C GLU A 66 10.13 -12.23 -0.30
N ARG A 67 9.16 -12.79 0.44
CA ARG A 67 7.74 -12.41 0.32
C ARG A 67 7.43 -11.17 1.16
N ILE A 68 6.52 -10.34 0.66
CA ILE A 68 6.04 -9.15 1.36
C ILE A 68 5.07 -9.58 2.45
N ASN A 69 5.37 -9.19 3.70
CA ASN A 69 4.46 -9.44 4.81
C ASN A 69 3.31 -8.44 4.77
N CYS A 70 2.08 -8.94 4.67
CA CYS A 70 0.87 -8.12 4.66
C CYS A 70 -0.26 -8.72 5.50
N ALA A 71 -1.21 -7.88 5.89
CA ALA A 71 -2.37 -8.27 6.68
C ALA A 71 -3.65 -7.67 6.09
N PHE A 72 -4.69 -8.50 6.04
CA PHE A 72 -6.05 -8.13 5.64
C PHE A 72 -6.98 -8.39 6.82
N ASN A 73 -7.33 -7.34 7.54
CA ASN A 73 -8.25 -7.43 8.68
C ASN A 73 -9.64 -6.98 8.21
N ILE A 74 -10.56 -7.93 8.14
CA ILE A 74 -11.94 -7.71 7.73
C ILE A 74 -12.81 -7.65 8.97
N ILE A 75 -13.56 -6.57 9.13
CA ILE A 75 -14.58 -6.45 10.19
C ILE A 75 -15.94 -6.54 9.50
N ILE A 76 -16.69 -7.61 9.78
CA ILE A 76 -18.07 -7.75 9.32
C ILE A 76 -18.96 -6.93 10.25
N ASN A 77 -19.66 -5.95 9.67
CA ASN A 77 -20.63 -5.13 10.40
C ASN A 77 -22.03 -5.72 10.32
N GLU A 78 -22.42 -6.23 9.15
CA GLU A 78 -23.76 -6.78 8.91
C GLU A 78 -23.69 -8.02 8.00
N GLN A 79 -24.63 -8.96 8.20
CA GLN A 79 -24.82 -10.11 7.33
C GLN A 79 -26.32 -10.30 7.03
N ASN A 80 -26.65 -10.48 5.76
CA ASN A 80 -27.98 -10.87 5.31
C ASN A 80 -27.87 -12.04 4.31
N GLY A 81 -28.11 -13.26 4.80
CA GLY A 81 -27.88 -14.49 4.04
C GLY A 81 -26.42 -14.59 3.59
N SER A 82 -26.20 -14.62 2.28
CA SER A 82 -24.88 -14.66 1.64
C SER A 82 -24.26 -13.29 1.38
N ASN A 83 -24.95 -12.19 1.72
CA ASN A 83 -24.45 -10.83 1.55
C ASN A 83 -23.85 -10.34 2.85
N PHE A 84 -22.66 -9.76 2.77
CA PHE A 84 -21.89 -9.26 3.89
C PHE A 84 -21.57 -7.78 3.65
N SER A 85 -21.66 -6.98 4.71
CA SER A 85 -21.19 -5.60 4.71
C SER A 85 -20.17 -5.42 5.83
N GLY A 86 -19.07 -4.76 5.52
CA GLY A 86 -17.95 -4.65 6.43
C GLY A 86 -16.97 -3.54 6.05
N THR A 87 -15.88 -3.51 6.80
CA THR A 87 -14.70 -2.69 6.52
C THR A 87 -13.49 -3.59 6.37
N LEU A 88 -12.53 -3.18 5.54
CA LEU A 88 -11.28 -3.89 5.30
C LEU A 88 -10.10 -2.98 5.63
N GLN A 89 -9.25 -3.42 6.56
CA GLN A 89 -7.96 -2.78 6.82
C GLN A 89 -6.87 -3.59 6.11
N VAL A 90 -6.09 -2.91 5.27
CA VAL A 90 -4.97 -3.50 4.53
C VAL A 90 -3.66 -2.90 5.01
N GLN A 91 -2.73 -3.76 5.42
CA GLN A 91 -1.42 -3.38 5.92
C GLN A 91 -0.33 -4.13 5.18
N SER A 92 0.80 -3.47 4.92
CA SER A 92 1.99 -4.12 4.38
C SER A 92 3.25 -3.58 5.03
N THR A 93 4.26 -4.44 5.13
CA THR A 93 5.57 -4.11 5.71
C THR A 93 6.67 -4.67 4.83
N ARG A 94 7.81 -4.00 4.82
CA ARG A 94 9.03 -4.50 4.18
C ARG A 94 10.19 -4.53 5.17
N PRO A 95 11.14 -5.45 5.03
CA PRO A 95 12.37 -5.43 5.82
C PRO A 95 13.23 -4.21 5.44
N VAL A 96 13.95 -3.68 6.43
CA VAL A 96 14.99 -2.67 6.20
C VAL A 96 16.33 -3.35 5.97
N TYR A 97 17.10 -2.84 5.00
CA TYR A 97 18.40 -3.42 4.66
C TYR A 97 19.33 -3.50 5.87
N ASN A 98 19.97 -4.66 6.04
CA ASN A 98 20.92 -4.92 7.13
C ASN A 98 20.35 -4.66 8.54
N SER A 99 19.05 -4.88 8.73
CA SER A 99 18.35 -4.68 10.00
C SER A 99 17.28 -5.75 10.22
N THR A 100 16.95 -6.02 11.49
CA THR A 100 15.79 -6.84 11.86
C THR A 100 14.49 -6.03 11.89
N TYR A 101 14.56 -4.72 11.64
CA TYR A 101 13.40 -3.83 11.64
C TYR A 101 12.60 -3.98 10.34
N ALA A 102 11.28 -4.07 10.49
CA ALA A 102 10.33 -4.05 9.37
C ALA A 102 9.59 -2.71 9.37
N THR A 103 9.66 -2.01 8.26
CA THR A 103 9.05 -0.69 8.08
C THR A 103 7.67 -0.82 7.43
N PRO A 104 6.61 -0.17 7.97
CA PRO A 104 5.27 -0.22 7.40
C PRO A 104 5.20 0.59 6.09
N VAL A 105 4.68 0.00 5.02
CA VAL A 105 4.60 0.65 3.70
C VAL A 105 3.20 1.21 3.45
N LEU A 106 2.17 0.42 3.73
CA LEU A 106 0.76 0.82 3.58
C LEU A 106 -0.02 0.50 4.84
N ASN A 107 -1.01 1.35 5.13
CA ASN A 107 -2.01 1.16 6.17
C ASN A 107 -3.32 1.82 5.71
N ILE A 108 -4.17 1.08 5.00
CA ILE A 108 -5.36 1.61 4.33
C ILE A 108 -6.61 1.05 5.00
N ASN A 109 -7.52 1.94 5.42
CA ASN A 109 -8.85 1.57 5.87
C ASN A 109 -9.86 1.78 4.75
N ASP A 110 -10.48 0.70 4.30
CA ASP A 110 -11.57 0.70 3.34
C ASP A 110 -12.90 0.47 4.05
N THR A 111 -13.70 1.53 4.12
CA THR A 111 -14.99 1.49 4.82
C THR A 111 -16.14 0.98 3.95
N ASN A 112 -15.91 0.68 2.66
CA ASN A 112 -16.95 0.22 1.73
C ASN A 112 -16.63 -1.19 1.23
N PHE A 113 -16.65 -2.17 2.12
CA PHE A 113 -16.38 -3.56 1.77
C PHE A 113 -17.66 -4.40 1.88
N ASN A 114 -18.45 -4.35 0.81
CA ASN A 114 -19.69 -5.12 0.66
C ASN A 114 -19.45 -6.26 -0.33
N PHE A 115 -19.79 -7.49 0.01
CA PHE A 115 -19.55 -8.61 -0.89
C PHE A 115 -20.54 -9.74 -0.66
N ARG A 116 -20.63 -10.61 -1.66
CA ARG A 116 -21.37 -11.86 -1.57
C ARG A 116 -20.39 -13.02 -1.42
N TYR A 117 -20.71 -13.96 -0.56
CA TYR A 117 -19.94 -15.20 -0.37
C TYR A 117 -20.87 -16.36 0.00
N ASN A 118 -20.69 -17.50 -0.66
CA ASN A 118 -21.25 -18.76 -0.18
C ASN A 118 -20.10 -19.70 0.19
N GLU A 119 -20.31 -20.52 1.22
CA GLU A 119 -19.30 -21.47 1.65
C GLU A 119 -18.96 -22.44 0.52
N PHE A 120 -17.67 -22.78 0.41
CA PHE A 120 -17.11 -23.69 -0.57
C PHE A 120 -17.13 -23.21 -2.03
N ASP A 121 -17.65 -22.01 -2.31
CA ASP A 121 -17.49 -21.41 -3.63
C ASP A 121 -16.00 -21.11 -3.89
N PRO A 122 -15.44 -21.53 -5.03
CA PRO A 122 -14.03 -21.31 -5.32
C PRO A 122 -13.75 -19.83 -5.62
N LEU A 123 -12.72 -19.28 -5.00
CA LEU A 123 -12.26 -17.92 -5.28
C LEU A 123 -11.28 -17.94 -6.46
N ILE A 124 -11.77 -17.63 -7.66
CA ILE A 124 -10.98 -17.63 -8.89
C ILE A 124 -10.88 -16.21 -9.45
N TYR A 125 -9.66 -15.69 -9.57
CA TYR A 125 -9.41 -14.38 -10.17
C TYR A 125 -9.15 -14.49 -11.67
N ASN A 126 -9.88 -13.70 -12.45
CA ASN A 126 -9.69 -13.49 -13.86
C ASN A 126 -9.27 -12.02 -14.12
N PRO A 127 -8.14 -11.75 -14.79
CA PRO A 127 -7.69 -10.38 -15.05
C PRO A 127 -8.52 -9.63 -16.09
N THR A 128 -9.35 -10.31 -16.89
CA THR A 128 -10.14 -9.69 -17.96
C THR A 128 -11.63 -9.59 -17.65
N ILE A 129 -12.10 -10.28 -16.60
CA ILE A 129 -13.53 -10.39 -16.27
C ILE A 129 -13.74 -10.04 -14.81
N TYR A 130 -14.78 -9.26 -14.55
CA TYR A 130 -15.25 -9.02 -13.19
C TYR A 130 -16.08 -10.22 -12.71
N GLU A 131 -15.55 -10.98 -11.75
CA GLU A 131 -16.22 -12.16 -11.18
C GLU A 131 -17.07 -11.80 -9.96
N SER A 132 -16.47 -11.14 -8.96
CA SER A 132 -17.16 -10.69 -7.76
C SER A 132 -16.44 -9.55 -7.07
N ASN A 133 -17.16 -8.82 -6.21
CA ASN A 133 -16.59 -7.70 -5.48
C ASN A 133 -15.56 -8.15 -4.44
N LEU A 134 -15.76 -9.33 -3.84
CA LEU A 134 -14.82 -9.93 -2.89
C LEU A 134 -13.46 -10.14 -3.56
N ILE A 135 -13.47 -10.90 -4.66
CA ILE A 135 -12.26 -11.27 -5.40
C ILE A 135 -11.58 -10.02 -5.96
N SER A 136 -12.35 -9.10 -6.57
CA SER A 136 -11.81 -7.89 -7.18
C SER A 136 -11.20 -6.95 -6.14
N THR A 137 -11.84 -6.76 -4.98
CA THR A 137 -11.30 -5.92 -3.91
C THR A 137 -9.98 -6.46 -3.38
N ILE A 138 -9.91 -7.77 -3.12
CA ILE A 138 -8.69 -8.39 -2.60
C ILE A 138 -7.58 -8.33 -3.66
N ALA A 139 -7.86 -8.68 -4.91
CA ALA A 139 -6.89 -8.59 -6.00
C ALA A 139 -6.38 -7.15 -6.24
N PHE A 140 -7.26 -6.15 -6.14
CA PHE A 140 -6.89 -4.74 -6.23
C PHE A 140 -5.86 -4.33 -5.16
N TYR A 141 -6.10 -4.72 -3.90
CA TYR A 141 -5.18 -4.41 -2.81
C TYR A 141 -3.89 -5.21 -2.89
N VAL A 142 -3.93 -6.45 -3.36
CA VAL A 142 -2.72 -7.23 -3.68
C VAL A 142 -1.84 -6.48 -4.68
N TYR A 143 -2.38 -6.07 -5.84
CA TYR A 143 -1.60 -5.35 -6.84
C TYR A 143 -1.17 -3.95 -6.38
N THR A 144 -1.95 -3.31 -5.50
CA THR A 144 -1.57 -2.04 -4.88
C THR A 144 -0.36 -2.22 -3.95
N ILE A 145 -0.35 -3.26 -3.11
CA ILE A 145 0.81 -3.60 -2.26
C ILE A 145 2.03 -3.87 -3.12
N LEU A 146 1.91 -4.72 -4.14
CA LEU A 146 3.02 -5.04 -5.05
C LEU A 146 3.58 -3.79 -5.75
N GLY A 147 2.71 -2.88 -6.16
CA GLY A 147 3.10 -1.63 -6.81
C GLY A 147 3.85 -0.70 -5.88
N VAL A 148 3.29 -0.40 -4.72
CA VAL A 148 3.92 0.54 -3.77
C VAL A 148 5.20 -0.06 -3.19
N ASP A 149 5.23 -1.36 -2.89
CA ASP A 149 6.43 -2.04 -2.43
C ASP A 149 7.57 -1.93 -3.46
N ALA A 150 7.30 -2.23 -4.74
CA ALA A 150 8.28 -2.10 -5.80
C ALA A 150 8.80 -0.65 -5.98
N ASP A 151 7.95 0.35 -5.75
CA ASP A 151 8.37 1.77 -5.75
C ASP A 151 9.34 2.10 -4.62
N THR A 152 9.30 1.36 -3.51
CA THR A 152 10.25 1.56 -2.40
C THR A 152 11.65 1.02 -2.71
N PHE A 153 11.79 0.11 -3.69
CA PHE A 153 13.07 -0.47 -4.11
C PHE A 153 13.64 0.19 -5.37
N ALA A 154 12.78 0.66 -6.28
CA ALA A 154 13.18 1.32 -7.51
C ALA A 154 12.25 2.47 -7.84
N LEU A 155 12.80 3.58 -8.33
CA LEU A 155 12.00 4.75 -8.69
C LEU A 155 10.96 4.37 -9.76
N LYS A 156 9.67 4.44 -9.40
CA LYS A 156 8.53 4.03 -10.22
C LYS A 156 8.55 2.54 -10.66
N GLY A 157 9.20 1.67 -9.89
CA GLY A 157 9.29 0.23 -10.17
C GLY A 157 7.93 -0.49 -10.20
N GLY A 158 6.92 0.06 -9.52
CA GLY A 158 5.59 -0.52 -9.37
C GLY A 158 4.59 -0.27 -10.50
N GLU A 159 4.98 0.44 -11.56
CA GLU A 159 4.08 0.93 -12.61
C GLU A 159 3.15 -0.17 -13.17
N ASN A 160 3.73 -1.34 -13.47
CA ASN A 160 2.98 -2.45 -14.06
C ASN A 160 1.95 -3.03 -13.10
N TYR A 161 2.25 -3.11 -11.80
CA TYR A 161 1.32 -3.63 -10.79
C TYR A 161 0.19 -2.65 -10.52
N LEU A 162 0.51 -1.35 -10.43
CA LEU A 162 -0.50 -0.32 -10.28
C LEU A 162 -1.45 -0.28 -11.49
N LYS A 163 -0.96 -0.50 -12.70
CA LYS A 163 -1.84 -0.65 -13.89
C LYS A 163 -2.75 -1.88 -13.83
N GLN A 164 -2.31 -2.98 -13.23
CA GLN A 164 -3.19 -4.13 -12.99
C GLN A 164 -4.30 -3.77 -11.98
N ALA A 165 -3.95 -3.06 -10.91
CA ALA A 165 -4.94 -2.54 -9.96
C ALA A 165 -5.93 -1.56 -10.62
N GLU A 166 -5.45 -0.69 -11.52
CA GLU A 166 -6.30 0.20 -12.31
C GLU A 166 -7.26 -0.59 -13.22
N ASN A 167 -6.77 -1.62 -13.91
CA ASN A 167 -7.61 -2.47 -14.75
C ASN A 167 -8.73 -3.17 -13.95
N ILE A 168 -8.41 -3.69 -12.76
CA ILE A 168 -9.43 -4.27 -11.85
C ILE A 168 -10.47 -3.21 -11.47
N MET A 169 -10.03 -2.00 -11.12
CA MET A 169 -10.91 -0.90 -10.78
C MET A 169 -11.85 -0.56 -11.95
N LEU A 170 -11.34 -0.47 -13.18
CA LEU A 170 -12.13 -0.17 -14.38
C LEU A 170 -13.18 -1.27 -14.64
N LEU A 171 -12.80 -2.55 -14.54
CA LEU A 171 -13.72 -3.68 -14.68
C LEU A 171 -14.83 -3.63 -13.61
N ALA A 172 -14.48 -3.41 -12.35
CA ALA A 172 -15.45 -3.30 -11.26
C ALA A 172 -16.38 -2.08 -11.42
N GLN A 173 -15.84 -0.95 -11.89
CA GLN A 173 -16.62 0.27 -12.14
C GLN A 173 -17.69 0.05 -13.21
N SER A 174 -17.34 -0.65 -14.30
CA SER A 174 -18.28 -0.98 -15.39
C SER A 174 -19.43 -1.88 -14.96
N ASN A 175 -19.25 -2.64 -13.87
CA ASN A 175 -20.26 -3.52 -13.28
C ASN A 175 -21.11 -2.84 -12.19
N GLY A 176 -20.98 -1.52 -12.01
CA GLY A 176 -21.90 -0.72 -11.21
C GLY A 176 -21.66 -0.74 -9.69
N GLU A 177 -20.53 -1.27 -9.23
CA GLU A 177 -20.23 -1.35 -7.80
C GLU A 177 -19.90 0.03 -7.20
N SER A 178 -20.65 0.44 -6.17
CA SER A 178 -20.58 1.80 -5.61
C SER A 178 -19.21 2.18 -5.00
N GLY A 179 -18.47 1.21 -4.45
CA GLY A 179 -17.15 1.41 -3.85
C GLY A 179 -16.03 1.74 -4.85
N TRP A 180 -16.29 1.58 -6.15
CA TRP A 180 -15.32 1.78 -7.24
C TRP A 180 -15.61 3.01 -8.09
N GLN A 181 -16.69 3.73 -7.82
CA GLN A 181 -17.08 4.88 -8.61
C GLN A 181 -16.22 6.10 -8.29
N ASN A 182 -15.93 6.90 -9.31
CA ASN A 182 -15.38 8.23 -9.09
C ASN A 182 -16.41 9.09 -8.36
N GLN A 183 -16.11 9.48 -7.13
CA GLN A 183 -16.98 10.31 -6.30
C GLN A 183 -16.18 11.48 -5.76
N VAL A 184 -16.62 12.70 -6.11
CA VAL A 184 -15.94 13.94 -5.73
C VAL A 184 -15.84 14.02 -4.21
N GLY A 185 -14.61 14.26 -3.72
CA GLY A 185 -14.33 14.45 -2.29
C GLY A 185 -14.32 13.16 -1.46
N LYS A 186 -14.53 11.98 -2.05
CA LYS A 186 -14.46 10.70 -1.34
C LYS A 186 -13.12 10.00 -1.53
N GLN A 187 -12.64 9.43 -0.44
CA GLN A 187 -11.46 8.57 -0.40
C GLN A 187 -11.93 7.14 -0.64
N ASN A 188 -11.65 6.58 -1.81
CA ASN A 188 -12.05 5.24 -2.20
C ASN A 188 -11.01 4.59 -3.11
N ARG A 189 -11.28 3.36 -3.57
CA ARG A 189 -10.37 2.57 -4.42
C ARG A 189 -10.04 3.29 -5.74
N PHE A 190 -11.03 3.96 -6.35
CA PHE A 190 -10.82 4.80 -7.53
C PHE A 190 -9.81 5.92 -7.24
N ALA A 191 -10.09 6.75 -6.23
CA ALA A 191 -9.23 7.88 -5.90
C ALA A 191 -7.82 7.43 -5.45
N LEU A 192 -7.69 6.24 -4.84
CA LEU A 192 -6.40 5.68 -4.50
C LEU A 192 -5.55 5.42 -5.74
N ILE A 193 -6.08 4.63 -6.69
CA ILE A 193 -5.29 4.17 -7.82
C ILE A 193 -5.06 5.26 -8.87
N ASP A 194 -6.08 6.11 -9.11
CA ASP A 194 -5.97 7.26 -10.01
C ASP A 194 -4.86 8.20 -9.53
N ASN A 195 -4.81 8.49 -8.22
CA ASN A 195 -3.76 9.34 -7.67
C ASN A 195 -2.37 8.68 -7.69
N LEU A 196 -2.27 7.36 -7.47
CA LEU A 196 -0.98 6.66 -7.52
C LEU A 196 -0.37 6.65 -8.94
N LEU A 197 -1.21 6.57 -9.98
CA LEU A 197 -0.76 6.59 -11.39
C LEU A 197 -0.66 8.00 -11.99
N SER A 198 -1.34 8.98 -11.40
CA SER A 198 -1.38 10.34 -11.92
C SER A 198 0.00 10.99 -11.95
N SER A 199 0.34 11.61 -13.09
CA SER A 199 1.56 12.41 -13.25
C SER A 199 1.64 13.57 -12.24
N LYS A 200 0.48 14.11 -11.82
CA LYS A 200 0.39 15.18 -10.82
C LYS A 200 0.99 14.75 -9.48
N PHE A 201 0.77 13.50 -9.07
CA PHE A 201 1.25 12.95 -7.80
C PHE A 201 2.51 12.10 -7.94
N SER A 202 3.22 12.23 -9.07
CA SER A 202 4.49 11.50 -9.31
C SER A 202 5.55 11.73 -8.23
N VAL A 203 5.48 12.86 -7.50
CA VAL A 203 6.33 13.14 -6.33
C VAL A 203 6.14 12.09 -5.24
N LEU A 204 4.93 11.59 -5.00
CA LEU A 204 4.64 10.58 -3.97
C LEU A 204 5.47 9.30 -4.18
N ARG A 205 5.57 8.83 -5.41
CA ARG A 205 6.34 7.62 -5.74
C ARG A 205 7.85 7.84 -5.57
N SER A 206 8.31 9.08 -5.78
CA SER A 206 9.68 9.47 -5.47
C SER A 206 9.92 9.54 -3.96
N ILE A 207 8.92 9.97 -3.18
CA ILE A 207 8.94 9.93 -1.70
C ILE A 207 9.05 8.49 -1.22
N TYR A 208 8.24 7.55 -1.73
CA TYR A 208 8.35 6.13 -1.38
C TYR A 208 9.76 5.58 -1.61
N TYR A 209 10.36 5.86 -2.77
CA TYR A 209 11.73 5.45 -3.06
C TYR A 209 12.75 6.09 -2.10
N ASN A 210 12.76 7.42 -1.97
CA ASN A 210 13.77 8.13 -1.18
C ASN A 210 13.66 7.83 0.31
N TYR A 211 12.45 7.81 0.85
CA TYR A 211 12.19 7.57 2.27
C TYR A 211 12.70 6.19 2.71
N HIS A 212 12.52 5.16 1.87
CA HIS A 212 12.95 3.82 2.21
C HIS A 212 14.38 3.52 1.78
N ARG A 213 14.74 3.78 0.51
CA ARG A 213 16.03 3.37 -0.04
C ARG A 213 17.19 4.28 0.38
N ASN A 214 16.96 5.59 0.41
CA ASN A 214 17.98 6.56 0.81
C ASN A 214 17.88 6.93 2.30
N GLY A 215 16.70 6.72 2.90
CA GLY A 215 16.46 6.81 4.34
C GLY A 215 16.72 5.48 5.03
N PHE A 216 15.67 4.68 5.27
CA PHE A 216 15.72 3.47 6.09
C PHE A 216 16.86 2.50 5.76
N ASP A 217 17.05 2.14 4.49
CA ASP A 217 18.10 1.20 4.07
C ASP A 217 19.53 1.73 4.29
N ASN A 218 19.70 3.05 4.39
CA ASN A 218 20.99 3.70 4.61
C ASN A 218 21.28 3.94 6.11
N PHE A 219 20.37 3.58 7.03
CA PHE A 219 20.60 3.79 8.47
C PHE A 219 21.76 2.99 9.02
N ALA A 220 21.98 1.77 8.51
CA ALA A 220 23.07 0.91 8.94
C ALA A 220 24.44 1.53 8.59
N ASP A 221 24.53 2.18 7.43
CA ASP A 221 25.76 2.75 6.90
C ASP A 221 25.99 4.18 7.40
N ASN A 222 24.98 5.06 7.31
CA ASN A 222 25.08 6.45 7.74
C ASN A 222 23.76 7.02 8.27
N LYS A 223 23.64 7.05 9.60
CA LYS A 223 22.46 7.56 10.33
C LYS A 223 22.12 9.01 10.00
N ASN A 224 23.11 9.90 9.86
CA ASN A 224 22.84 11.32 9.60
C ASN A 224 22.27 11.53 8.20
N SER A 225 22.91 10.92 7.19
CA SER A 225 22.42 10.98 5.80
C SER A 225 21.04 10.33 5.66
N ALA A 226 20.79 9.23 6.36
CA ALA A 226 19.50 8.57 6.38
C ALA A 226 18.39 9.45 7.00
N LYS A 227 18.67 10.09 8.16
CA LYS A 227 17.75 11.06 8.77
C LYS A 227 17.45 12.24 7.84
N GLU A 228 18.47 12.79 7.18
CA GLU A 228 18.29 13.89 6.20
C GLU A 228 17.43 13.46 4.99
N ALA A 229 17.59 12.23 4.50
CA ALA A 229 16.79 11.71 3.40
C ALA A 229 15.32 11.53 3.79
N ILE A 230 15.04 11.05 5.01
CA ILE A 230 13.69 10.96 5.57
C ILE A 230 13.10 12.37 5.74
N GLU A 231 13.84 13.28 6.35
CA GLU A 231 13.43 14.68 6.56
C GLU A 231 13.03 15.33 5.23
N LYS A 232 13.88 15.23 4.21
CA LYS A 232 13.61 15.75 2.88
C LYS A 232 12.37 15.13 2.25
N SER A 233 12.17 13.83 2.42
CA SER A 233 11.00 13.11 1.91
C SER A 233 9.70 13.60 2.56
N VAL A 234 9.74 13.92 3.86
CA VAL A 234 8.60 14.52 4.58
C VAL A 234 8.35 15.96 4.11
N LEU A 235 9.40 16.76 3.92
CA LEU A 235 9.26 18.13 3.36
C LEU A 235 8.67 18.11 1.95
N ASP A 236 9.02 17.11 1.14
CA ASP A 236 8.47 16.92 -0.21
C ASP A 236 6.96 16.63 -0.22
N LEU A 237 6.36 16.20 0.90
CA LEU A 237 4.90 16.07 1.02
C LEU A 237 4.18 17.43 0.88
N ASP A 238 4.84 18.55 1.20
CA ASP A 238 4.26 19.89 0.99
C ASP A 238 3.95 20.15 -0.49
N LYS A 239 4.74 19.57 -1.41
CA LYS A 239 4.48 19.66 -2.85
C LYS A 239 3.15 19.00 -3.22
N LEU A 240 2.79 17.90 -2.56
CA LEU A 240 1.49 17.24 -2.76
C LEU A 240 0.33 18.08 -2.22
N HIS A 241 0.55 18.73 -1.07
CA HIS A 241 -0.45 19.60 -0.44
C HIS A 241 -0.74 20.83 -1.32
N ASN A 242 0.28 21.38 -1.97
CA ASN A 242 0.14 22.54 -2.86
C ASN A 242 -0.59 22.20 -4.18
N ILE A 243 -0.71 20.91 -4.55
CA ILE A 243 -1.54 20.49 -5.71
C ILE A 243 -3.03 20.48 -5.32
N THR A 244 -3.37 19.93 -4.15
CA THR A 244 -4.74 19.87 -3.66
C THR A 244 -4.73 19.82 -2.13
N ILE A 245 -5.37 20.79 -1.48
CA ILE A 245 -5.52 20.82 -0.02
C ILE A 245 -6.36 19.61 0.41
N GLY A 246 -5.97 18.96 1.52
CA GLY A 246 -6.64 17.74 1.98
C GLY A 246 -6.37 16.51 1.11
N ASN A 247 -5.20 16.48 0.46
CA ASN A 247 -4.80 15.39 -0.42
C ASN A 247 -4.87 14.02 0.28
N TYR A 248 -5.63 13.09 -0.32
CA TYR A 248 -5.76 11.73 0.20
C TYR A 248 -4.41 10.99 0.31
N MET A 249 -3.49 11.20 -0.63
CA MET A 249 -2.20 10.51 -0.64
C MET A 249 -1.27 10.90 0.51
N ILE A 250 -1.38 12.13 1.01
CA ILE A 250 -0.64 12.56 2.21
C ILE A 250 -1.12 11.73 3.41
N ARG A 251 -2.43 11.55 3.53
CA ARG A 251 -3.01 10.71 4.58
C ARG A 251 -2.58 9.25 4.44
N VAL A 252 -2.66 8.68 3.23
CA VAL A 252 -2.22 7.28 2.97
C VAL A 252 -0.78 7.07 3.42
N PHE A 253 0.11 8.02 3.12
CA PHE A 253 1.50 7.94 3.56
C PHE A 253 1.65 8.07 5.08
N LEU A 254 1.00 9.07 5.70
CA LEU A 254 1.16 9.34 7.13
C LEU A 254 0.43 8.33 8.04
N ASP A 255 -0.62 7.68 7.57
CA ASP A 255 -1.29 6.58 8.29
C ASP A 255 -0.36 5.35 8.45
N ALA A 256 0.60 5.17 7.53
CA ALA A 256 1.64 4.15 7.66
C ALA A 256 2.88 4.67 8.40
N LYS A 257 3.30 5.92 8.11
CA LYS A 257 4.62 6.45 8.49
C LYS A 257 4.64 7.36 9.71
N GLY A 258 3.50 7.82 10.20
CA GLY A 258 3.44 8.84 11.24
C GLY A 258 4.19 8.46 12.51
N ASP A 259 4.01 7.23 13.00
CA ASP A 259 4.71 6.74 14.20
C ASP A 259 6.20 6.51 13.96
N GLU A 260 6.55 6.06 12.75
CA GLU A 260 7.94 5.87 12.32
C GLU A 260 8.69 7.21 12.25
N ILE A 261 8.06 8.27 11.74
CA ILE A 261 8.61 9.64 11.75
C ILE A 261 8.84 10.09 13.20
N VAL A 262 7.87 9.90 14.10
CA VAL A 262 8.07 10.26 15.51
C VAL A 262 9.26 9.52 16.10
N ASN A 263 9.32 8.20 15.95
CA ASN A 263 10.39 7.38 16.51
C ASN A 263 11.79 7.76 15.98
N VAL A 264 11.90 8.18 14.72
CA VAL A 264 13.18 8.59 14.13
C VAL A 264 13.65 9.97 14.64
N PHE A 265 12.73 10.89 14.90
CA PHE A 265 13.05 12.29 15.19
C PHE A 265 12.82 12.73 16.64
N SER A 266 12.18 11.91 17.48
CA SER A 266 12.02 12.16 18.92
C SER A 266 13.30 11.93 19.72
N ASP A 267 14.23 11.11 19.21
CA ASP A 267 15.47 10.76 19.90
C ASP A 267 16.73 11.01 19.04
N GLY A 268 17.82 11.35 19.73
CA GLY A 268 19.15 11.58 19.19
C GLY A 268 19.40 12.98 18.62
N VAL A 269 20.40 13.09 17.75
CA VAL A 269 20.81 14.37 17.15
C VAL A 269 19.71 14.91 16.24
N THR A 270 19.37 16.17 16.45
CA THR A 270 18.42 16.96 15.65
C THR A 270 18.92 17.05 14.21
N SER A 271 18.04 16.75 13.26
CA SER A 271 18.35 16.95 11.84
C SER A 271 18.35 18.44 11.50
N ARG A 272 19.05 18.79 10.43
CA ARG A 272 19.31 20.18 10.05
C ARG A 272 18.04 21.02 9.88
N ASN A 273 16.95 20.45 9.38
CA ASN A 273 15.70 21.15 9.09
C ASN A 273 14.51 20.63 9.91
N GLN A 274 14.75 20.03 11.10
CA GLN A 274 13.70 19.38 11.88
C GLN A 274 12.56 20.35 12.23
N SER A 275 12.89 21.59 12.58
CA SER A 275 11.89 22.65 12.85
C SER A 275 11.02 22.97 11.63
N GLN A 276 11.62 23.00 10.43
CA GLN A 276 10.87 23.19 9.19
C GLN A 276 9.96 21.98 8.90
N MET A 277 10.46 20.76 9.11
CA MET A 277 9.67 19.53 8.96
C MET A 277 8.46 19.54 9.88
N ILE A 278 8.62 19.91 11.16
CA ILE A 278 7.52 20.01 12.13
C ILE A 278 6.50 21.06 11.67
N THR A 279 6.95 22.19 11.13
CA THR A 279 6.07 23.24 10.58
C THR A 279 5.25 22.70 9.41
N VAL A 280 5.88 21.97 8.48
CA VAL A 280 5.21 21.34 7.34
C VAL A 280 4.22 20.28 7.81
N LEU A 281 4.59 19.39 8.72
CA LEU A 281 3.72 18.35 9.25
C LEU A 281 2.44 18.92 9.88
N ASN A 282 2.57 20.00 10.67
CA ASN A 282 1.42 20.70 11.25
C ASN A 282 0.54 21.39 10.21
N LYS A 283 1.12 21.88 9.10
CA LYS A 283 0.39 22.47 7.97
C LYS A 283 -0.38 21.41 7.18
N ILE A 284 0.27 20.32 6.77
CA ILE A 284 -0.29 19.36 5.83
C ILE A 284 -1.19 18.31 6.49
N ALA A 285 -0.99 18.02 7.78
CA ALA A 285 -1.66 16.95 8.50
C ALA A 285 -2.02 17.40 9.93
N PRO A 286 -2.90 18.42 10.09
CA PRO A 286 -3.25 18.99 11.39
C PRO A 286 -3.95 17.99 12.32
N THR A 287 -4.57 16.93 11.77
CA THR A 287 -5.21 15.86 12.55
C THR A 287 -4.23 15.05 13.40
N TYR A 288 -2.93 15.09 13.08
CA TYR A 288 -1.88 14.41 13.84
C TYR A 288 -1.11 15.37 14.75
N LYS A 289 -1.63 16.58 15.02
CA LYS A 289 -0.95 17.59 15.84
C LYS A 289 -0.46 17.04 17.18
N ASP A 290 -1.26 16.21 17.85
CA ASP A 290 -0.85 15.61 19.13
C ASP A 290 0.32 14.63 18.96
N LYS A 291 0.39 13.92 17.83
CA LYS A 291 1.53 13.07 17.48
C LYS A 291 2.78 13.92 17.21
N TRP A 292 2.63 15.06 16.53
CA TRP A 292 3.75 15.97 16.21
C TRP A 292 4.31 16.74 17.41
N LYS A 293 3.56 16.86 18.51
CA LYS A 293 4.08 17.45 19.76
C LYS A 293 5.26 16.68 20.32
N ASN A 294 5.35 15.37 20.07
CA ASN A 294 6.46 14.52 20.53
C ASN A 294 7.78 14.78 19.77
N LEU A 295 7.75 15.66 18.75
CA LEU A 295 8.93 16.07 17.97
C LEU A 295 9.51 17.41 18.43
N GLN A 296 8.83 18.10 19.36
CA GLN A 296 9.22 19.40 19.92
C GLN A 296 10.12 19.21 21.14
#